data_AF-A0A7V3UH36-F1
#
_entry.id   AF-A0A7V3UH36-F1
#
_cell.length_a   1.000
_cell.length_b   1.000
_cell.length_c   1.000
_cell.angle_alpha   90.00
_cell.angle_beta   90.00
_cell.angle_gamma   90.00
#
_symmetry.space_group_name_H-M   'P 1'
#
loop_
_entity.id
_entity.type
_entity.pdbx_description
1 polymer ?
#
loop_
_entity_poly.entity_id
_entity_poly.type
_entity_poly.pdbx_seq_one_letter_code
_entity_poly.pdbx_strand_id
1 'polypeptide(L)'
;MEFKIPQPLKVEHEELHADLVKATKVGGKIGDAAKTVAKILHPHFVKEEEYALPPLGLLIVLAEGKVTSDMRDVLTMTDKLKAELPQMLEEHKAIVGALENLVDVAKEENKIGYAHFAEKLMLHAQTEEEVLYPAAILMGEYLKLKFNK
;
A
#
# COMPACT_ATOMS: atom_id res chain seq x y z
N MET A 1 0.24 21.19 7.61
CA MET A 1 0.34 20.16 8.68
C MET A 1 1.18 18.98 8.17
N GLU A 2 1.87 18.22 9.04
CA GLU A 2 2.49 16.95 8.63
C GLU A 2 1.47 15.82 8.74
N PHE A 3 1.19 15.11 7.64
CA PHE A 3 0.31 13.94 7.64
C PHE A 3 1.17 12.68 7.75
N LYS A 4 1.00 11.94 8.85
CA LYS A 4 1.79 10.74 9.13
C LYS A 4 0.99 9.49 8.82
N ILE A 5 1.65 8.53 8.20
CA ILE A 5 1.11 7.18 8.02
C ILE A 5 0.78 6.60 9.40
N PRO A 6 -0.43 6.04 9.61
CA PRO A 6 -0.76 5.35 10.85
C PRO A 6 0.29 4.28 11.19
N GLN A 7 0.77 4.27 12.43
CA GLN A 7 1.87 3.39 12.85
C GLN A 7 1.67 1.90 12.50
N PRO A 8 0.47 1.30 12.64
CA PRO A 8 0.25 -0.09 12.23
C PRO A 8 0.56 -0.34 10.75
N LEU A 9 0.16 0.58 9.87
CA LEU A 9 0.40 0.48 8.43
C LEU A 9 1.88 0.68 8.10
N LYS A 10 2.54 1.62 8.77
CA LYS A 10 3.97 1.86 8.56
C LYS A 10 4.83 0.65 8.93
N VAL A 11 4.52 0.01 10.06
CA VAL A 11 5.22 -1.21 10.50
C VAL A 11 4.99 -2.35 9.52
N GLU A 12 3.75 -2.56 9.07
CA GLU A 12 3.44 -3.61 8.09
C GLU A 12 4.21 -3.40 6.78
N HIS A 13 4.21 -2.19 6.23
CA HIS A 13 4.97 -1.84 5.02
C HIS A 13 6.47 -2.12 5.18
N GLU A 14 7.07 -1.70 6.29
CA GLU A 14 8.48 -1.93 6.60
C GLU A 14 8.81 -3.44 6.71
N GLU A 15 7.94 -4.23 7.35
CA GLU A 15 8.09 -5.68 7.46
C GLU A 15 8.00 -6.38 6.10
N LEU A 16 6.98 -6.05 5.29
CA LEU A 16 6.80 -6.61 3.95
C LEU A 16 7.99 -6.29 3.04
N HIS A 17 8.49 -5.05 3.11
CA HIS A 17 9.69 -4.66 2.36
C HIS A 17 10.94 -5.41 2.85
N ALA A 18 11.12 -5.56 4.16
CA ALA A 18 12.24 -6.32 4.73
C ALA A 18 12.21 -7.79 4.32
N ASP A 19 11.04 -8.43 4.31
CA ASP A 19 10.89 -9.82 3.89
C ASP A 19 11.11 -10.00 2.39
N LEU A 20 10.66 -9.06 1.56
CA LEU A 20 10.97 -9.06 0.13
C LEU A 20 12.48 -8.96 -0.11
N VAL A 21 13.16 -8.05 0.60
CA VAL A 21 14.63 -7.91 0.53
C VAL A 21 15.32 -9.22 0.90
N LYS A 22 14.87 -9.95 1.93
CA LYS A 22 15.41 -11.27 2.27
C LYS A 22 15.18 -12.26 1.12
N ALA A 23 13.97 -12.31 0.55
CA ALA A 23 13.64 -13.19 -0.56
C ALA A 23 14.53 -12.95 -1.79
N THR A 24 14.83 -11.68 -2.13
CA THR A 24 15.73 -11.36 -3.26
C THR A 24 17.16 -11.90 -3.10
N LYS A 25 17.59 -12.20 -1.87
CA LYS A 25 18.95 -12.65 -1.53
C LYS A 25 19.09 -14.17 -1.46
N VAL A 26 17.99 -14.92 -1.60
CA VAL A 26 17.99 -16.40 -1.54
C VAL A 26 18.82 -17.03 -2.66
N GLY A 27 18.91 -16.35 -3.82
CA GLY A 27 19.46 -16.92 -5.04
C GLY A 27 18.49 -17.91 -5.69
N GLY A 28 18.90 -18.52 -6.81
CA GLY A 28 18.07 -19.45 -7.57
C GLY A 28 16.76 -18.82 -8.08
N LYS A 29 15.78 -19.68 -8.39
CA LYS A 29 14.52 -19.23 -8.97
C LYS A 29 13.73 -18.34 -8.00
N ILE A 30 13.75 -18.64 -6.70
CA ILE A 30 13.09 -17.82 -5.67
C ILE A 30 13.66 -16.40 -5.66
N GLY A 31 14.98 -16.26 -5.66
CA GLY A 31 15.63 -14.95 -5.68
C GLY A 31 15.29 -14.14 -6.92
N ASP A 32 15.21 -14.79 -8.09
CA ASP A 32 14.90 -14.11 -9.35
C ASP A 32 13.41 -13.73 -9.47
N ALA A 33 12.50 -14.58 -8.98
CA ALA A 33 11.09 -14.24 -8.84
C ALA A 33 10.89 -13.06 -7.87
N ALA A 34 11.55 -13.08 -6.70
CA ALA A 34 11.45 -12.00 -5.72
C ALA A 34 12.03 -10.66 -6.23
N LYS A 35 13.13 -10.68 -7.02
CA LYS A 35 13.65 -9.47 -7.67
C LYS A 35 12.65 -8.89 -8.69
N THR A 36 11.91 -9.75 -9.36
CA THR A 36 10.88 -9.32 -10.31
C THR A 36 9.74 -8.61 -9.58
N VAL A 37 9.27 -9.17 -8.46
CA VAL A 37 8.32 -8.50 -7.55
C VAL A 37 8.88 -7.15 -7.09
N ALA A 38 10.11 -7.11 -6.56
CA ALA A 38 10.72 -5.89 -6.02
C ALA A 38 10.84 -4.75 -7.05
N LYS A 39 11.12 -5.08 -8.31
CA LYS A 39 11.24 -4.09 -9.39
C LYS A 39 9.92 -3.33 -9.63
N ILE A 40 8.78 -3.97 -9.40
CA ILE A 40 7.46 -3.40 -9.63
C ILE A 40 6.89 -2.81 -8.33
N LEU A 41 7.06 -3.52 -7.21
CA LEU A 41 6.50 -3.14 -5.91
C LEU A 41 7.17 -1.87 -5.34
N HIS A 42 8.49 -1.72 -5.47
CA HIS A 42 9.17 -0.61 -4.80
C HIS A 42 8.69 0.78 -5.28
N PRO A 43 8.60 1.05 -6.61
CA PRO A 43 7.99 2.30 -7.08
C PRO A 43 6.54 2.48 -6.65
N HIS A 44 5.78 1.40 -6.48
CA HIS A 44 4.40 1.45 -6.01
C HIS A 44 4.33 1.91 -4.54
N PHE A 45 5.09 1.27 -3.64
CA PHE A 45 5.17 1.67 -2.23
C PHE A 45 5.58 3.13 -2.05
N VAL A 46 6.49 3.66 -2.88
CA VAL A 46 6.86 5.08 -2.84
C VAL A 46 5.64 5.99 -3.04
N LYS A 47 4.76 5.66 -3.98
CA LYS A 47 3.52 6.43 -4.22
C LYS A 47 2.56 6.33 -3.05
N GLU A 48 2.43 5.15 -2.47
CA GLU A 48 1.57 4.93 -1.33
C GLU A 48 2.01 5.75 -0.12
N GLU A 49 3.31 5.74 0.17
CA GLU A 49 3.90 6.54 1.23
C GLU A 49 3.86 8.04 0.94
N GLU A 50 3.85 8.45 -0.34
CA GLU A 50 3.77 9.85 -0.76
C GLU A 50 2.36 10.43 -0.57
N TYR A 51 1.31 9.68 -0.95
CA TYR A 51 -0.03 10.26 -1.01
C TYR A 51 -1.20 9.33 -0.64
N ALA A 52 -1.04 8.01 -0.62
CA ALA A 52 -2.18 7.11 -0.35
C ALA A 52 -2.41 6.88 1.15
N LEU A 53 -1.33 6.60 1.89
CA LEU A 53 -1.37 6.23 3.30
C LEU A 53 -1.31 7.41 4.28
N PRO A 54 -0.53 8.48 4.05
CA PRO A 54 -0.47 9.62 4.96
C PRO A 54 -1.85 10.23 5.32
N PRO A 55 -2.82 10.36 4.39
CA PRO A 55 -4.15 10.88 4.71
C PRO A 55 -4.87 10.09 5.81
N LEU A 56 -4.65 8.77 5.90
CA LEU A 56 -5.31 7.90 6.88
C LEU A 56 -4.97 8.28 8.33
N GLY A 57 -3.86 9.02 8.56
CA GLY A 57 -3.50 9.56 9.87
C GLY A 57 -4.55 10.52 10.46
N LEU A 58 -5.46 11.05 9.65
CA LEU A 58 -6.53 11.94 10.11
C LEU A 58 -7.79 11.21 10.60
N LEU A 59 -7.93 9.90 10.35
CA LEU A 59 -9.19 9.18 10.58
C LEU A 59 -9.68 9.27 12.04
N ILE A 60 -8.78 9.14 13.02
CA ILE A 60 -9.13 9.21 14.45
C ILE A 60 -9.68 10.61 14.80
N VAL A 61 -8.98 11.66 14.39
CA VAL A 61 -9.38 13.05 14.71
C VAL A 61 -10.69 13.43 14.01
N LEU A 62 -10.89 12.96 12.77
CA LEU A 62 -12.11 13.21 12.02
C LEU A 62 -13.32 12.42 12.56
N ALA A 63 -13.10 11.21 13.07
CA ALA A 63 -14.13 10.43 13.76
C ALA A 63 -14.62 11.12 15.05
N GLU A 64 -13.77 11.92 15.70
CA GLU A 64 -14.15 12.78 16.82
C GLU A 64 -14.87 14.08 16.39
N GLY A 65 -15.07 14.29 15.09
CA GLY A 65 -15.74 15.47 14.54
C GLY A 65 -14.87 16.74 14.49
N LYS A 66 -13.57 16.62 14.78
CA LYS A 66 -12.64 17.75 14.79
C LYS A 66 -12.13 18.03 13.38
N VAL A 67 -12.35 19.24 12.89
CA VAL A 67 -11.89 19.71 11.58
C VAL A 67 -11.17 21.05 11.76
N THR A 68 -9.94 21.15 11.27
CA THR A 68 -9.14 22.39 11.30
C THR A 68 -8.85 22.85 9.87
N SER A 69 -8.60 24.15 9.67
CA SER A 69 -8.29 24.73 8.36
C SER A 69 -7.12 24.03 7.66
N ASP A 70 -6.10 23.65 8.43
CA ASP A 70 -4.85 23.07 7.91
C ASP A 70 -5.04 21.66 7.33
N MET A 71 -6.18 21.01 7.61
CA MET A 71 -6.52 19.73 6.98
C MET A 71 -6.85 19.89 5.49
N ARG A 72 -7.05 21.13 4.97
CA ARG A 72 -7.23 21.36 3.53
C ARG A 72 -6.04 20.85 2.70
N ASP A 73 -4.83 20.89 3.25
CA ASP A 73 -3.62 20.46 2.56
C ASP A 73 -3.66 18.95 2.20
N VAL A 74 -4.40 18.13 2.97
CA VAL A 74 -4.54 16.69 2.69
C VAL A 74 -5.30 16.42 1.40
N LEU A 75 -6.12 17.39 0.94
CA LEU A 75 -6.95 17.23 -0.24
C LEU A 75 -6.10 17.02 -1.50
N THR A 76 -4.91 17.62 -1.57
CA THR A 76 -3.97 17.38 -2.67
C THR A 76 -3.59 15.91 -2.78
N MET A 77 -3.36 15.24 -1.64
CA MET A 77 -3.03 13.81 -1.60
C MET A 77 -4.23 12.94 -1.97
N THR A 78 -5.41 13.21 -1.40
CA THR A 78 -6.61 12.40 -1.67
C THR A 78 -7.13 12.58 -3.09
N ASP A 79 -6.99 13.79 -3.67
CA ASP A 79 -7.36 14.05 -5.07
C ASP A 79 -6.41 13.38 -6.04
N LYS A 80 -5.10 13.39 -5.73
CA LYS A 80 -4.10 12.63 -6.49
C LYS A 80 -4.38 11.13 -6.42
N LEU A 81 -4.62 10.58 -5.23
CA LEU A 81 -5.01 9.18 -5.06
C LEU A 81 -6.23 8.82 -5.91
N LYS A 82 -7.29 9.64 -5.86
CA LYS A 82 -8.51 9.39 -6.62
C LYS A 82 -8.29 9.43 -8.13
N ALA A 83 -7.46 10.37 -8.61
CA ALA A 83 -7.13 10.50 -10.03
C ALA A 83 -6.24 9.35 -10.53
N GLU A 84 -5.28 8.91 -9.71
CA GLU A 84 -4.32 7.86 -10.05
C GLU A 84 -4.81 6.45 -9.68
N LEU A 85 -5.96 6.30 -9.01
CA LEU A 85 -6.50 5.02 -8.56
C LEU A 85 -6.55 3.95 -9.67
N PRO A 86 -7.02 4.22 -10.91
CA PRO A 86 -7.00 3.22 -11.97
C PRO A 86 -5.60 2.69 -12.27
N GLN A 87 -4.57 3.54 -12.20
CA GLN A 87 -3.19 3.13 -12.39
C GLN A 87 -2.68 2.31 -11.19
N MET A 88 -2.99 2.72 -9.96
CA MET A 88 -2.62 1.98 -8.74
C MET A 88 -3.16 0.54 -8.78
N LEU A 89 -4.40 0.36 -9.24
CA LEU A 89 -5.02 -0.96 -9.37
C LEU A 89 -4.38 -1.82 -10.47
N GLU A 90 -3.99 -1.23 -11.61
CA GLU A 90 -3.24 -1.96 -12.63
C GLU A 90 -1.83 -2.34 -12.14
N GLU A 91 -1.21 -1.51 -11.32
CA GLU A 91 0.07 -1.83 -10.66
C GLU A 91 -0.09 -3.00 -9.68
N HIS A 92 -1.13 -3.00 -8.84
CA HIS A 92 -1.49 -4.14 -7.98
C HIS A 92 -1.68 -5.43 -8.77
N LYS A 93 -2.41 -5.38 -9.88
CA LYS A 93 -2.60 -6.56 -10.75
C LYS A 93 -1.27 -7.12 -11.25
N ALA A 94 -0.34 -6.26 -11.66
CA ALA A 94 0.99 -6.68 -12.08
C ALA A 94 1.82 -7.26 -10.92
N ILE A 95 1.73 -6.64 -9.74
CA ILE A 95 2.39 -7.11 -8.50
C ILE A 95 1.85 -8.49 -8.12
N VAL A 96 0.54 -8.66 -8.08
CA VAL A 96 -0.13 -9.93 -7.76
C VAL A 96 0.30 -11.03 -8.73
N GLY A 97 0.31 -10.77 -10.04
CA GLY A 97 0.79 -11.76 -11.01
C GLY A 97 2.27 -12.16 -10.80
N ALA A 98 3.12 -11.22 -10.38
CA ALA A 98 4.51 -11.53 -10.03
C ALA A 98 4.62 -12.34 -8.72
N LEU A 99 3.74 -12.08 -7.75
CA LEU A 99 3.66 -12.80 -6.48
C LEU A 99 3.14 -14.22 -6.66
N GLU A 100 2.15 -14.45 -7.53
CA GLU A 100 1.67 -15.78 -7.90
C GLU A 100 2.82 -16.65 -8.43
N ASN A 101 3.66 -16.11 -9.31
CA ASN A 101 4.86 -16.80 -9.77
C ASN A 101 5.86 -17.08 -8.64
N LEU A 102 6.04 -16.16 -7.69
CA LEU A 102 6.89 -16.39 -6.51
C LEU A 102 6.32 -17.52 -5.62
N VAL A 103 5.00 -17.59 -5.47
CA VAL A 103 4.31 -18.67 -4.75
C VAL A 103 4.58 -20.02 -5.42
N ASP A 104 4.41 -20.11 -6.73
CA ASP A 104 4.60 -21.35 -7.48
C ASP A 104 6.05 -21.84 -7.37
N VAL A 105 7.02 -20.97 -7.62
CA VAL A 105 8.44 -21.29 -7.49
C VAL A 105 8.81 -21.72 -6.07
N ALA A 106 8.29 -21.02 -5.06
CA ALA A 106 8.55 -21.37 -3.66
C ALA A 106 7.95 -22.74 -3.28
N LYS A 107 6.79 -23.10 -3.84
CA LYS A 107 6.15 -24.41 -3.67
C LYS A 107 6.96 -25.51 -4.37
N GLU A 108 7.40 -25.29 -5.61
CA GLU A 108 8.26 -26.23 -6.35
C GLU A 108 9.57 -26.54 -5.62
N GLU A 109 10.22 -25.53 -5.03
CA GLU A 109 11.48 -25.68 -4.28
C GLU A 109 11.28 -26.11 -2.80
N ASN A 110 10.04 -26.42 -2.38
CA ASN A 110 9.67 -26.77 -1.00
C ASN A 110 10.09 -25.71 0.05
N LYS A 111 10.06 -24.43 -0.34
CA LYS A 111 10.37 -23.27 0.52
C LYS A 111 9.10 -22.51 0.89
N ILE A 112 8.18 -23.20 1.57
CA ILE A 112 6.81 -22.73 1.88
C ILE A 112 6.78 -21.36 2.59
N GLY A 113 7.81 -21.00 3.36
CA GLY A 113 7.91 -19.68 3.98
C GLY A 113 7.83 -18.51 2.98
N TYR A 114 8.42 -18.65 1.78
CA TYR A 114 8.34 -17.60 0.75
C TYR A 114 6.99 -17.58 0.02
N ALA A 115 6.33 -18.73 -0.11
CA ALA A 115 4.96 -18.78 -0.60
C ALA A 115 4.01 -18.05 0.37
N HIS A 116 4.14 -18.32 1.67
CA HIS A 116 3.32 -17.64 2.68
C HIS A 116 3.57 -16.13 2.74
N PHE A 117 4.83 -15.70 2.62
CA PHE A 117 5.17 -14.28 2.48
C PHE A 117 4.48 -13.65 1.26
N ALA A 118 4.55 -14.29 0.09
CA ALA A 118 3.93 -13.76 -1.11
C ALA A 118 2.40 -13.69 -0.98
N GLU A 119 1.77 -14.71 -0.42
CA GLU A 119 0.33 -14.73 -0.11
C GLU A 119 -0.06 -13.61 0.88
N LYS A 120 0.77 -13.33 1.89
CA LYS A 120 0.57 -12.20 2.82
C LYS A 120 0.62 -10.85 2.08
N LEU A 121 1.57 -10.69 1.16
CA LEU A 121 1.71 -9.46 0.38
C LEU A 121 0.56 -9.27 -0.64
N MET A 122 0.00 -10.36 -1.17
CA MET A 122 -1.24 -10.29 -1.98
C MET A 122 -2.44 -9.83 -1.13
N LEU A 123 -2.58 -10.35 0.10
CA LEU A 123 -3.64 -9.93 1.02
C LEU A 123 -3.52 -8.45 1.42
N HIS A 124 -2.28 -7.97 1.55
CA HIS A 124 -2.00 -6.56 1.82
C HIS A 124 -2.52 -5.65 0.69
N ALA A 125 -2.20 -5.97 -0.57
CA ALA A 125 -2.73 -5.24 -1.73
C ALA A 125 -4.27 -5.24 -1.76
N GLN A 126 -4.91 -6.38 -1.45
CA GLN A 126 -6.37 -6.46 -1.36
C GLN A 126 -6.93 -5.57 -0.24
N THR A 127 -6.26 -5.49 0.91
CA THR A 127 -6.65 -4.63 2.03
C THR A 127 -6.59 -3.16 1.62
N GLU A 128 -5.59 -2.78 0.84
CA GLU A 128 -5.45 -1.43 0.30
C GLU A 128 -6.60 -1.09 -0.65
N GLU A 129 -6.93 -1.97 -1.59
CA GLU A 129 -8.02 -1.77 -2.54
C GLU A 129 -9.40 -1.69 -1.88
N GLU A 130 -9.68 -2.60 -0.94
CA GLU A 130 -11.02 -2.76 -0.37
C GLU A 130 -11.27 -1.82 0.81
N VAL A 131 -10.22 -1.41 1.52
CA VAL A 131 -10.35 -0.67 2.79
C VAL A 131 -9.59 0.65 2.76
N LEU A 132 -8.28 0.63 2.50
CA LEU A 132 -7.43 1.79 2.78
C LEU A 132 -7.60 2.92 1.75
N TYR A 133 -7.54 2.62 0.45
CA TYR A 133 -7.74 3.63 -0.58
C TYR A 133 -9.15 4.23 -0.56
N PRO A 134 -10.24 3.43 -0.45
CA PRO A 134 -11.57 3.98 -0.29
C PRO A 134 -11.69 4.87 0.95
N ALA A 135 -11.10 4.48 2.09
CA ALA A 135 -11.14 5.30 3.31
C ALA A 135 -10.42 6.65 3.12
N ALA A 136 -9.24 6.66 2.50
CA ALA A 136 -8.51 7.89 2.21
C ALA A 136 -9.31 8.82 1.28
N ILE A 137 -9.92 8.28 0.22
CA ILE A 137 -10.76 9.04 -0.71
C ILE A 137 -12.00 9.58 0.00
N LEU A 138 -12.74 8.74 0.72
CA LEU A 138 -13.95 9.15 1.44
C LEU A 138 -13.68 10.25 2.47
N MET A 139 -12.54 10.17 3.14
CA MET A 139 -12.10 11.19 4.08
C MET A 139 -11.85 12.53 3.39
N GLY A 140 -11.20 12.53 2.22
CA GLY A 140 -11.02 13.73 1.39
C GLY A 140 -12.36 14.35 0.96
N GLU A 141 -13.31 13.53 0.50
CA GLU A 141 -14.66 13.99 0.15
C GLU A 141 -15.42 14.57 1.36
N TYR A 142 -15.29 13.94 2.53
CA TYR A 142 -15.86 14.45 3.77
C TYR A 142 -15.30 15.84 4.14
N LEU A 143 -13.99 16.04 4.02
CA LEU A 143 -13.36 17.33 4.28
C LEU A 143 -13.84 18.41 3.29
N LYS A 144 -13.95 18.09 2.00
CA LYS A 144 -14.53 19.03 1.00
C LYS A 144 -15.94 19.46 1.40
N LEU A 145 -16.78 18.52 1.85
CA LEU A 145 -18.13 18.84 2.34
C LEU A 145 -18.12 19.73 3.58
N LYS A 146 -17.15 19.56 4.48
CA LYS A 146 -17.01 20.40 5.70
C LYS A 146 -16.49 21.79 5.39
N PHE A 147 -15.65 21.93 4.38
CA PHE A 147 -15.02 23.19 3.98
C PHE A 147 -15.82 24.03 2.99
N ASN A 148 -16.74 23.41 2.26
CA ASN A 148 -17.68 24.07 1.35
C ASN A 148 -19.04 24.34 2.01
N LYS A 149 -19.10 24.27 3.34
CA LYS A 149 -20.20 24.81 4.14
C LYS A 149 -20.00 26.31 4.38
#